data_AF-A0A538QJG0-F1
#
_entry.id   AF-A0A538QJG0-F1
#
_cell.length_a   1.000
_cell.length_b   1.000
_cell.length_c   1.000
_cell.angle_alpha   90.00
_cell.angle_beta   90.00
_cell.angle_gamma   90.00
#
_symmetry.space_group_name_H-M   'P 1'
#
loop_
_entity.id
_entity.type
_entity.pdbx_description
1 polymer ?
#
loop_
_entity_poly.entity_id
_entity_poly.type
_entity_poly.pdbx_seq_one_letter_code
_entity_poly.pdbx_strand_id
1 'polypeptide(L)'
;MQRELLARGALDALITPCGCLGPCFDGPNAVIYPDGTWYAGLDADDAAGLAEHLVSGRRLAAKISERPGTASDALEPSGAPGGPAP
;
A
#
# COMPACT_ATOMS: atom_id res chain seq x y z
N MET A 1 0.03 -2.25 12.50
CA MET A 1 -0.83 -1.48 11.56
C MET A 1 -2.18 -1.09 12.17
N GLN A 2 -3.13 -2.02 12.39
CA GLN A 2 -4.48 -1.67 12.90
C GLN A 2 -4.46 -0.88 14.22
N ARG A 3 -3.55 -1.23 15.15
CA ARG A 3 -3.33 -0.50 16.39
C ARG A 3 -2.95 0.96 16.16
N GLU A 4 -2.10 1.24 15.16
CA GLU A 4 -1.63 2.60 14.86
C GLU A 4 -2.73 3.47 14.25
N LEU A 5 -3.61 2.89 13.43
CA LEU A 5 -4.76 3.62 12.90
C LEU A 5 -5.75 4.02 14.00
N LEU A 6 -6.04 3.09 14.92
CA LEU A 6 -6.89 3.37 16.08
C LEU A 6 -6.28 4.45 16.99
N ALA A 7 -4.97 4.38 17.24
CA ALA A 7 -4.26 5.37 18.04
C ALA A 7 -4.29 6.78 17.43
N ARG A 8 -4.39 6.87 16.10
CA ARG A 8 -4.42 8.14 15.34
C ARG A 8 -5.84 8.61 15.00
N GLY A 9 -6.88 7.89 15.43
CA GLY A 9 -8.28 8.23 15.16
C GLY A 9 -8.69 8.05 13.69
N ALA A 10 -7.94 7.27 12.92
CA ALA A 10 -8.19 7.05 11.49
C ALA A 10 -9.24 5.95 11.30
N LEU A 11 -10.50 6.26 11.55
CA LEU A 11 -11.62 5.31 11.43
C LEU A 11 -12.09 5.11 9.98
N ASP A 12 -11.74 6.04 9.08
CA ASP A 12 -12.11 5.99 7.66
C ASP A 12 -11.13 5.15 6.80
N ALA A 13 -10.12 4.54 7.42
CA ALA A 13 -9.15 3.68 6.75
C ALA A 13 -9.44 2.20 7.03
N LEU A 14 -9.62 1.42 5.95
CA LEU A 14 -9.83 -0.02 6.04
C LEU A 14 -8.53 -0.78 5.79
N ILE A 15 -8.20 -1.72 6.67
CA ILE A 15 -7.14 -2.71 6.43
C ILE A 15 -7.79 -4.01 6.02
N THR A 16 -7.54 -4.43 4.78
CA THR A 16 -7.98 -5.74 4.28
C THR A 16 -6.78 -6.67 4.20
N PRO A 17 -6.73 -7.76 4.98
CA PRO A 17 -5.71 -8.77 4.81
C PRO A 17 -5.92 -9.47 3.45
N CYS A 18 -4.93 -9.38 2.57
CA CYS A 18 -4.93 -10.02 1.27
C CYS A 18 -3.94 -11.19 1.24
N GLY A 19 -4.24 -12.19 0.41
CA GLY A 19 -3.33 -13.29 0.08
C GLY A 19 -2.16 -12.81 -0.81
N CYS A 20 -1.54 -13.70 -1.58
CA CYS A 20 -0.42 -13.27 -2.43
C CYS A 20 -0.87 -12.26 -3.50
N LEU A 21 -0.27 -11.06 -3.46
CA LEU A 21 -0.47 -9.96 -4.39
C LEU A 21 0.48 -10.04 -5.62
N GLY A 22 1.06 -11.22 -5.87
CA GLY A 22 1.98 -11.49 -6.97
C GLY A 22 3.43 -11.75 -6.51
N PRO A 23 4.21 -10.73 -6.09
CA PRO A 23 5.60 -10.90 -5.74
C PRO A 23 5.70 -11.49 -4.34
N CYS A 24 5.49 -12.81 -4.25
CA CYS A 24 5.63 -13.50 -2.97
C CYS A 24 7.11 -13.50 -2.49
N PHE A 25 8.08 -13.11 -3.33
CA PHE A 25 9.52 -13.02 -3.03
C PHE A 25 9.94 -11.73 -2.30
N ASP A 26 9.22 -10.61 -2.48
CA ASP A 26 9.52 -9.31 -1.85
C ASP A 26 8.64 -9.04 -0.62
N GLY A 27 7.92 -10.07 -0.15
CA GLY A 27 7.00 -9.96 0.98
C GLY A 27 7.70 -9.56 2.27
N PRO A 28 7.01 -8.93 3.23
CA PRO A 28 5.60 -8.50 3.22
C PRO A 28 5.32 -7.26 2.35
N ASN A 29 4.20 -7.30 1.62
CA ASN A 29 3.78 -6.23 0.70
C ASN A 29 2.49 -5.55 1.17
N ALA A 30 2.34 -4.26 0.89
CA ALA A 30 1.09 -3.53 1.07
C ALA A 30 0.85 -2.53 -0.07
N VAL A 31 -0.42 -2.25 -0.36
CA VAL A 31 -0.83 -1.21 -1.30
C VAL A 31 -1.78 -0.26 -0.61
N ILE A 32 -1.58 1.04 -0.79
CA ILE A 32 -2.46 2.09 -0.24
C ILE A 32 -3.28 2.70 -1.38
N TYR A 33 -4.61 2.68 -1.22
CA TYR A 33 -5.54 3.33 -2.13
C TYR A 33 -6.13 4.60 -1.49
N PRO A 34 -6.50 5.62 -2.29
CA PRO A 34 -6.50 5.69 -3.76
C PRO A 34 -5.12 6.01 -4.40
N ASP A 35 -4.12 6.28 -3.57
CA ASP A 35 -2.78 6.72 -3.99
C ASP A 35 -2.08 5.74 -4.96
N GLY A 36 -2.42 4.45 -4.88
CA GLY A 36 -1.88 3.40 -5.71
C GLY A 36 -0.44 3.02 -5.34
N THR A 37 0.13 3.58 -4.27
CA THR A 37 1.52 3.31 -3.86
C THR A 37 1.68 1.89 -3.34
N TRP A 38 2.71 1.21 -3.86
CA TRP A 38 3.13 -0.11 -3.39
C TRP A 38 4.30 -0.03 -2.43
N TYR A 39 4.22 -0.84 -1.39
CA TYR A 39 5.25 -1.08 -0.40
C TYR A 39 5.67 -2.54 -0.42
N ALA A 40 6.98 -2.77 -0.36
CA ALA A 40 7.59 -4.09 -0.31
C ALA A 40 8.62 -4.17 0.81
N GLY A 41 8.93 -5.37 1.29
CA GLY A 41 9.87 -5.58 2.38
C GLY A 41 9.46 -4.89 3.69
N LEU A 42 8.16 -4.88 3.99
CA LEU A 42 7.62 -4.23 5.18
C LEU A 42 7.90 -5.03 6.46
N ASP A 43 8.16 -4.31 7.54
CA ASP A 43 8.27 -4.87 8.88
C ASP A 43 7.24 -4.27 9.85
N ALA A 44 7.32 -4.65 11.13
CA ALA A 44 6.40 -4.17 12.15
C ALA A 44 6.60 -2.69 12.51
N ASP A 45 7.82 -2.16 12.33
CA ASP A 45 8.18 -0.78 12.65
C ASP A 45 7.66 0.18 11.55
N ASP A 46 7.57 -0.31 10.31
CA ASP A 46 6.99 0.43 9.18
C ASP A 46 5.48 0.76 9.36
N ALA A 47 4.80 0.10 10.30
CA ALA A 47 3.37 0.30 10.56
C ALA A 47 3.02 1.75 10.92
N ALA A 48 3.91 2.46 11.64
CA ALA A 48 3.70 3.85 11.99
C ALA A 48 3.77 4.77 10.76
N GLY A 49 4.71 4.51 9.85
CA GLY A 49 4.87 5.26 8.60
C GLY A 49 3.72 5.01 7.63
N LEU A 50 3.24 3.77 7.53
CA LEU A 50 2.06 3.45 6.73
C LEU A 50 0.80 4.12 7.28
N ALA A 51 0.63 4.15 8.61
CA ALA A 51 -0.50 4.86 9.22
C ALA A 51 -0.41 6.37 8.99
N GLU A 52 0.80 6.93 8.95
CA GLU A 52 1.04 8.34 8.63
C GLU A 52 0.72 8.69 7.17
N HIS A 53 0.99 7.78 6.23
CA HIS A 53 0.52 7.91 4.86
C HIS A 53 -1.01 8.01 4.85
N LEU A 54 -1.72 7.10 5.52
CA LEU A 54 -3.18 7.10 5.54
C LEU A 54 -3.80 8.34 6.19
N VAL A 55 -3.15 8.92 7.21
CA VAL A 55 -3.68 10.09 7.95
C VAL A 55 -3.26 11.42 7.35
N SER A 56 -2.02 11.52 6.88
CA SER A 56 -1.39 12.79 6.49
C SER A 56 -0.92 12.83 5.04
N GLY A 57 -1.07 11.74 4.28
CA GLY A 57 -0.60 11.64 2.89
C GLY A 57 0.92 11.54 2.75
N ARG A 58 1.69 11.40 3.84
CA ARG A 58 3.15 11.29 3.80
C ARG A 58 3.59 9.87 3.48
N ARG A 59 4.10 9.65 2.27
CA ARG A 59 4.56 8.34 1.78
C ARG A 59 5.87 7.92 2.46
N LEU A 60 5.97 6.64 2.81
CA LEU A 60 7.22 6.04 3.31
C LEU A 60 8.20 5.75 2.17
N ALA A 61 8.89 6.78 1.68
CA ALA A 61 9.77 6.71 0.50
C ALA A 61 10.82 5.58 0.53
N ALA A 62 11.31 5.22 1.72
CA ALA A 62 12.32 4.17 1.90
C ALA A 62 11.86 2.76 1.51
N LYS A 63 10.54 2.53 1.43
CA LYS A 63 9.95 1.20 1.18
C LYS A 63 9.06 1.19 -0.08
N ILE A 64 9.05 2.27 -0.86
CA ILE A 64 8.25 2.33 -2.09
C ILE A 64 8.87 1.39 -3.12
N SER A 65 8.04 0.52 -3.68
CA SER A 65 8.43 -0.36 -4.79
C SER A 65 8.07 0.31 -6.13
N GLU A 66 9.06 0.50 -6.99
CA GLU A 66 8.89 1.03 -8.36
C GLU A 66 8.33 -0.05 -9.29
N ARG A 67 7.06 -0.42 -9.09
CA ARG A 67 6.39 -1.34 -10.01
C ARG A 67 5.88 -0.57 -11.23
N PRO A 68 6.08 -1.08 -12.46
CA PRO A 68 5.42 -0.51 -13.64
C PRO A 68 3.89 -0.61 -13.45
N GLY A 69 3.23 0.55 -13.42
CA GLY A 69 1.79 0.72 -13.11
C GLY A 69 1.45 1.35 -11.75
N THR A 70 2.45 1.65 -10.92
CA THR A 70 2.30 2.16 -9.54
C THR A 70 2.69 3.63 -9.38
N ALA A 71 3.19 4.28 -10.44
CA ALA A 71 3.46 5.71 -10.42
C ALA A 71 2.13 6.47 -10.24
N SER A 72 2.11 7.36 -9.25
CA SER A 72 0.98 8.21 -8.84
C SER A 72 0.38 9.12 -9.93
N ASP A 73 0.86 9.05 -11.17
CA ASP A 73 0.35 9.80 -12.32
C ASP A 73 -0.62 8.97 -13.18
N ALA A 74 -1.00 7.75 -12.76
CA ALA A 74 -1.94 6.91 -13.48
C ALA A 74 -3.16 6.50 -12.62
N LEU A 75 -3.84 7.48 -12.00
CA LEU A 75 -5.26 7.30 -11.70
C LEU A 75 -6.07 7.61 -12.96
N GLU A 76 -6.06 6.68 -13.93
CA GLU A 76 -7.16 6.62 -14.89
C GLU A 76 -8.38 6.03 -14.16
N PRO A 77 -9.53 6.71 -14.15
CA PRO A 77 -10.74 6.14 -13.57
C PRO A 77 -11.25 5.00 -14.46
N SER A 78 -11.69 3.91 -13.82
CA SER A 78 -12.56 2.86 -14.37
C SER A 78 -11.90 1.71 -15.15
N GLY A 79 -12.03 0.51 -14.57
CA GLY A 79 -12.23 -0.74 -15.31
C GLY A 79 -11.03 -1.68 -15.44
N ALA A 80 -11.11 -2.83 -14.76
CA ALA A 80 -10.42 -4.06 -15.18
C ALA A 80 -10.71 -4.37 -16.67
N PRO A 81 -9.91 -5.16 -17.43
CA PRO A 81 -9.07 -6.27 -16.95
C PRO A 81 -7.66 -6.34 -17.59
N GLY A 82 -6.71 -7.00 -16.91
CA GLY A 82 -5.39 -7.23 -17.49
C GLY A 82 -4.60 -8.32 -16.77
N GLY A 83 -4.86 -9.58 -17.13
CA GLY A 83 -3.79 -10.59 -17.13
C GLY A 83 -2.94 -10.47 -18.40
N PRO A 84 -1.92 -11.32 -18.62
CA PRO A 84 -1.45 -12.40 -17.77
C PRO A 84 -0.07 -12.11 -17.13
N ALA A 85 0.15 -12.67 -15.94
CA ALA A 85 1.50 -12.87 -15.40
C ALA A 85 2.19 -14.02 -16.17
N PRO A 86 3.53 -13.99 -16.34
CA PRO A 86 4.29 -15.10 -16.94
C PRO A 86 4.23 -16.38 -16.11
#